data_AF-E1RFP0-F1
#
_entry.id   AF-E1RFP0-F1
#
_cell.length_a   1.000
_cell.length_b   1.000
_cell.length_c   1.000
_cell.angle_alpha   90.00
_cell.angle_beta   90.00
_cell.angle_gamma   90.00
#
_symmetry.space_group_name_H-M   'P 1'
#
loop_
_entity.id
_entity.type
_entity.pdbx_description
1 polymer ?
#
loop_
_entity_poly.entity_id
_entity_poly.type
_entity_poly.pdbx_seq_one_letter_code
_entity_poly.pdbx_strand_id
1 'polypeptide(L)'
;MEDNRNLNEILESIDEIRHLSELIEYRSKDMKGATADEILNKVIHPTLDDLELYLRYYGKPGISEGELKDLVHAWIEAQMIV
;
A
#
# COMPACT_ATOMS: atom_id res chain seq x y z
N MET A 1 17.47 4.48 2.53
CA MET A 1 16.75 4.16 3.77
C MET A 1 17.53 3.06 4.47
N GLU A 2 17.91 3.26 5.73
CA GLU A 2 18.23 2.13 6.64
C GLU A 2 17.12 2.03 7.68
N ASP A 3 15.87 2.07 7.22
CA ASP A 3 14.75 1.57 8.01
C ASP A 3 14.58 0.12 7.55
N ASN A 4 15.07 -0.82 8.34
CA ASN A 4 15.15 -2.24 7.99
C ASN A 4 13.80 -2.96 8.17
N ARG A 5 12.72 -2.18 8.34
CA ARG A 5 11.36 -2.67 8.49
C ARG A 5 10.81 -3.09 7.14
N ASN A 6 10.16 -4.25 7.10
CA ASN A 6 9.43 -4.66 5.90
C ASN A 6 8.12 -3.86 5.77
N LEU A 7 7.53 -3.86 4.57
CA LEU A 7 6.32 -3.09 4.28
C LEU A 7 5.15 -3.42 5.24
N ASN A 8 5.02 -4.68 5.65
CA ASN A 8 3.98 -5.08 6.59
C ASN A 8 4.18 -4.43 7.97
N GLU A 9 5.40 -4.44 8.51
CA GLU A 9 5.73 -3.78 9.79
C GLU A 9 5.49 -2.27 9.74
N ILE A 10 5.78 -1.64 8.59
CA ILE A 10 5.47 -0.22 8.37
C ILE A 10 3.96 0.00 8.46
N LEU A 11 3.18 -0.73 7.67
CA LEU A 11 1.72 -0.57 7.60
C LEU A 11 1.01 -0.85 8.92
N GLU A 12 1.49 -1.84 9.69
CA GLU A 12 1.02 -2.12 11.05
C GLU A 12 1.30 -0.95 11.99
N SER A 13 2.52 -0.38 11.95
CA SER A 13 2.91 0.70 12.85
C SER A 13 2.13 2.00 12.66
N ILE A 14 1.64 2.26 11.44
CA ILE A 14 0.90 3.48 11.09
C ILE A 14 -0.62 3.28 11.00
N ASP A 15 -1.12 2.07 11.26
CA ASP A 15 -2.54 1.69 11.19
C ASP A 15 -3.16 1.94 9.80
N GLU A 16 -2.43 1.62 8.72
CA GLU A 16 -2.89 1.82 7.32
C GLU A 16 -3.27 0.52 6.60
N ILE A 17 -3.18 -0.65 7.27
CA ILE A 17 -3.59 -1.95 6.70
C ILE A 17 -5.04 -1.92 6.22
N ARG A 18 -5.92 -1.27 6.98
CA ARG A 18 -7.34 -1.20 6.65
C ARG A 18 -7.57 -0.43 5.35
N HIS A 19 -7.00 0.77 5.21
CA HIS A 19 -7.15 1.57 4.00
C HIS A 19 -6.52 0.90 2.78
N LEU A 20 -5.40 0.20 2.96
CA LEU A 20 -4.81 -0.61 1.90
C LEU A 20 -5.72 -1.77 1.47
N SER A 21 -6.40 -2.40 2.43
CA SER A 21 -7.39 -3.45 2.15
C SER A 21 -8.58 -2.88 1.36
N GLU A 22 -9.08 -1.71 1.73
CA GLU A 22 -10.14 -1.00 1.00
C GLU A 22 -9.70 -0.67 -0.45
N LEU A 23 -8.44 -0.29 -0.67
CA LEU A 23 -7.88 -0.10 -2.02
C LEU A 23 -7.82 -1.42 -2.82
N ILE A 24 -7.39 -2.52 -2.21
CA ILE A 24 -7.34 -3.83 -2.86
C ILE A 24 -8.75 -4.29 -3.25
N GLU A 25 -9.73 -4.11 -2.37
CA GLU A 25 -11.14 -4.37 -2.67
C GLU A 25 -11.64 -3.50 -3.83
N TYR A 26 -11.35 -2.20 -3.82
CA TYR A 26 -11.68 -1.30 -4.91
C TYR A 26 -11.08 -1.74 -6.25
N ARG A 27 -9.80 -2.12 -6.27
CA ARG A 27 -9.10 -2.56 -7.49
C ARG A 27 -9.58 -3.92 -8.00
N SER A 28 -10.06 -4.80 -7.13
CA SER A 28 -10.55 -6.13 -7.51
C SER A 28 -12.05 -6.19 -7.78
N LYS A 29 -12.81 -5.10 -7.55
CA LYS A 29 -14.28 -5.08 -7.63
C LYS A 29 -14.89 -5.62 -8.94
N ASP A 30 -14.17 -5.45 -10.05
CA ASP A 30 -14.64 -5.83 -11.39
C ASP A 30 -14.14 -7.22 -11.84
N MET A 31 -13.32 -7.90 -11.01
CA MET A 31 -12.75 -9.21 -11.30
C MET A 31 -13.71 -10.38 -10.99
N LYS A 32 -14.93 -10.33 -11.56
CA LYS A 32 -15.93 -11.39 -11.36
C LYS A 32 -15.42 -12.73 -11.89
N GLY A 33 -15.43 -13.75 -11.03
CA GLY A 33 -15.01 -15.11 -11.37
C GLY A 33 -13.49 -15.32 -11.34
N ALA A 34 -12.71 -14.32 -10.94
CA ALA A 34 -11.28 -14.48 -10.76
C ALA A 34 -10.98 -15.43 -9.59
N THR A 35 -9.93 -16.22 -9.77
CA THR A 35 -9.40 -17.08 -8.71
C THR A 35 -8.62 -16.26 -7.67
N ALA A 36 -8.40 -16.85 -6.49
CA ALA A 36 -7.57 -16.23 -5.46
C ALA A 36 -6.16 -15.90 -5.99
N ASP A 37 -5.55 -16.81 -6.76
CA ASP A 37 -4.25 -16.60 -7.40
C ASP A 37 -4.24 -15.42 -8.37
N GLU A 38 -5.34 -15.20 -9.10
CA GLU A 38 -5.44 -14.06 -10.01
C GLU A 38 -5.54 -12.74 -9.25
N ILE A 39 -6.32 -12.69 -8.17
CA ILE A 39 -6.40 -11.49 -7.32
C ILE A 39 -5.04 -11.22 -6.67
N LEU A 40 -4.39 -12.26 -6.15
CA LEU A 40 -3.08 -12.17 -5.53
C LEU A 40 -2.03 -11.59 -6.50
N ASN A 41 -1.93 -12.16 -7.70
CA ASN A 41 -0.88 -11.79 -8.66
C ASN A 41 -1.19 -10.55 -9.50
N LYS A 42 -2.47 -10.25 -9.78
CA LYS A 42 -2.86 -9.12 -10.64
C LYS A 42 -3.24 -7.87 -9.86
N VAL A 43 -3.55 -8.00 -8.56
CA VAL A 43 -3.98 -6.87 -7.72
C VAL A 43 -3.08 -6.70 -6.51
N ILE A 44 -2.98 -7.72 -5.65
CA ILE A 44 -2.31 -7.57 -4.34
C ILE A 44 -0.82 -7.29 -4.53
N HIS A 45 -0.08 -8.19 -5.20
CA HIS A 45 1.36 -8.02 -5.40
C HIS A 45 1.71 -6.70 -6.10
N PRO A 46 1.09 -6.35 -7.25
CA PRO A 46 1.36 -5.06 -7.90
C PRO A 46 1.08 -3.85 -7.00
N THR A 47 0.00 -3.90 -6.20
CA THR A 47 -0.34 -2.80 -5.29
C THR A 47 0.72 -2.62 -4.20
N LEU A 48 1.22 -3.72 -3.64
CA LEU A 48 2.29 -3.70 -2.64
C LEU A 48 3.62 -3.24 -3.22
N ASP A 49 3.97 -3.72 -4.43
CA ASP A 49 5.19 -3.35 -5.13
C ASP A 49 5.21 -1.85 -5.47
N ASP A 50 4.08 -1.31 -5.95
CA ASP A 50 3.93 0.13 -6.24
C ASP A 50 4.07 0.98 -4.97
N LEU A 51 3.46 0.55 -3.86
CA LEU A 51 3.58 1.23 -2.58
C LEU A 51 5.03 1.20 -2.07
N GLU A 52 5.71 0.06 -2.16
CA GLU A 52 7.10 -0.05 -1.75
C GLU A 52 8.01 0.87 -2.59
N LEU A 53 7.79 0.91 -3.91
CA LEU A 53 8.51 1.82 -4.79
C LEU A 53 8.24 3.28 -4.44
N TYR A 54 6.99 3.63 -4.16
CA TYR A 54 6.59 4.97 -3.75
C TYR A 54 7.29 5.38 -2.44
N LEU A 55 7.29 4.51 -1.43
CA LEU A 55 7.98 4.76 -0.17
C LEU A 55 9.50 4.87 -0.34
N ARG A 56 10.11 4.11 -1.26
CA ARG A 56 11.53 4.26 -1.59
C ARG A 56 11.87 5.59 -2.23
N TYR A 57 10.96 6.16 -3.01
CA TYR A 57 11.18 7.41 -3.72
C TYR A 57 10.86 8.65 -2.88
N TYR A 58 9.77 8.61 -2.12
CA TYR A 58 9.27 9.76 -1.35
C TYR A 58 9.57 9.69 0.15
N GLY A 59 9.83 8.50 0.69
CA GLY A 59 10.25 8.31 2.07
C GLY A 59 11.65 8.87 2.32
N LYS A 60 11.78 9.67 3.37
CA LYS A 60 13.06 10.27 3.78
C LYS A 60 13.64 9.52 4.98
N PRO A 61 14.97 9.39 5.11
CA PRO A 61 15.58 8.88 6.34
C PRO A 61 15.14 9.70 7.55
N GLY A 62 14.71 9.03 8.62
CA GLY A 62 14.25 9.70 9.85
C GLY A 62 12.85 10.31 9.78
N ILE A 63 12.04 9.94 8.78
CA ILE A 63 10.61 10.30 8.73
C ILE A 63 9.90 9.81 10.00
N SER A 64 9.05 10.65 10.59
CA SER A 64 8.24 10.26 11.73
C SER A 64 7.10 9.32 11.32
N GLU A 65 6.56 8.54 12.27
CA GLU A 65 5.40 7.67 11.99
C GLU A 65 4.19 8.46 11.51
N GLY A 66 3.95 9.67 12.03
CA GLY A 66 2.88 10.55 11.58
C GLY A 66 3.05 11.00 10.12
N GLU A 67 4.25 11.46 9.76
CA GLU A 67 4.55 11.84 8.36
C GLU A 67 4.49 10.63 7.42
N LEU A 68 4.91 9.46 7.88
CA LEU A 68 4.82 8.21 7.11
C LEU A 68 3.37 7.80 6.91
N LYS A 69 2.53 7.93 7.95
CA LYS A 69 1.08 7.72 7.86
C LYS A 69 0.46 8.65 6.82
N ASP A 70 0.70 9.95 6.92
CA ASP A 70 0.16 10.94 5.99
C ASP A 70 0.61 10.65 4.55
N LEU A 71 1.87 10.24 4.36
CA LEU A 71 2.42 9.89 3.05
C LEU A 71 1.74 8.65 2.44
N VAL A 72 1.58 7.58 3.21
CA VAL A 72 0.89 6.35 2.77
C VAL A 72 -0.58 6.63 2.51
N HIS A 73 -1.25 7.34 3.41
CA HIS A 73 -2.66 7.67 3.28
C HIS A 73 -2.94 8.49 2.02
N ALA A 74 -2.16 9.56 1.78
CA ALA A 74 -2.29 10.37 0.58
C ALA A 74 -2.04 9.56 -0.71
N TRP A 75 -1.12 8.60 -0.68
CA TRP A 75 -0.91 7.68 -1.80
C TRP A 75 -2.15 6.81 -2.04
N ILE A 76 -2.72 6.20 -1.00
CA ILE A 76 -3.92 5.37 -1.09
C ILE A 76 -5.10 6.17 -1.67
N GLU A 77 -5.38 7.36 -1.12
CA GLU A 77 -6.46 8.23 -1.61
C GLU A 77 -6.28 8.58 -3.09
N ALA A 78 -5.05 8.91 -3.50
CA ALA A 78 -4.75 9.21 -4.89
C ALA A 78 -5.02 8.03 -5.83
N GLN A 79 -4.95 6.77 -5.36
CA GLN A 79 -5.27 5.59 -6.16
C GLN A 79 -6.79 5.33 -6.28
N MET A 80 -7.61 5.84 -5.36
CA MET A 80 -9.06 5.60 -5.35
C MET A 80 -9.86 6.59 -6.21
N ILE A 81 -9.25 7.71 -6.61
CA ILE A 81 -9.89 8.77 -7.42
C ILE A 81 -9.76 8.51 -8.93
N VAL A 82 -8.91 7.56 -9.33
CA VAL A 82 -8.63 7.19 -10.73
C VAL A 82 -9.62 6.15 -11.25
#